data_AF-A0A101F1X0-F1
#
_entry.id   AF-A0A101F1X0-F1
#
_cell.length_a   1.000
_cell.length_b   1.000
_cell.length_c   1.000
_cell.angle_alpha   90.00
_cell.angle_beta   90.00
_cell.angle_gamma   90.00
#
_symmetry.space_group_name_H-M   'P 1'
#
loop_
_entity.id
_entity.type
_entity.pdbx_description
1 polymer ?
#
loop_
_entity_poly.entity_id
_entity_poly.type
_entity_poly.pdbx_seq_one_letter_code
_entity_poly.pdbx_strand_id
1 'polypeptide(L)' 'MFVSEHSQDHGGIKMARFPEAEARIFRKYICMRCGATNPWKAEKCRKCGYKGLRAKAKEPRGGVGR' A
#
# COMPACT_ATOMS: atom_id res chain seq x y z
N MET A 1 -13.75 12.60 41.90
CA MET A 1 -14.03 11.60 40.85
C MET A 1 -13.44 12.15 39.57
N PHE A 2 -12.23 11.69 39.25
CA PHE A 2 -11.30 12.30 38.30
C PHE A 2 -11.70 11.96 36.86
N VAL A 3 -12.38 12.88 36.17
CA VAL A 3 -12.48 12.86 34.70
C VAL A 3 -11.11 13.29 34.18
N SER A 4 -10.22 12.32 33.98
CA SER A 4 -8.94 12.56 33.29
C SER A 4 -9.20 12.32 31.80
N GLU A 5 -9.55 13.41 31.13
CA GLU A 5 -9.65 13.52 29.67
C GLU A 5 -8.39 12.97 29.01
N HIS A 6 -8.50 11.79 28.41
CA HIS A 6 -7.55 11.33 27.39
C HIS A 6 -7.85 12.10 26.10
N SER A 7 -7.37 13.33 26.03
CA SER A 7 -7.31 14.15 24.81
C SER A 7 -6.30 13.52 23.84
N GLN A 8 -6.80 12.61 23.01
CA GLN A 8 -6.08 12.06 21.87
C GLN A 8 -6.09 13.08 20.73
N ASP A 9 -5.27 14.11 20.85
CA ASP A 9 -4.91 14.96 19.72
C ASP A 9 -4.00 14.16 18.78
N HIS A 10 -4.61 13.30 17.95
CA HIS A 10 -3.96 12.74 16.77
C HIS A 10 -3.78 13.88 15.75
N GLY A 11 -2.84 14.78 16.08
CA GLY A 11 -2.39 15.85 15.23
C GLY A 11 -2.02 15.25 13.88
N GLY A 12 -2.83 15.61 12.87
CA GLY A 12 -2.74 15.08 11.52
C GLY A 12 -1.31 15.12 11.01
N ILE A 13 -0.68 13.94 10.99
CA ILE A 13 0.58 13.71 10.30
C ILE A 13 0.24 13.79 8.81
N LYS A 14 0.30 15.02 8.30
CA LYS A 14 0.28 15.34 6.87
C LYS A 14 1.37 14.46 6.25
N MET A 15 0.99 13.47 5.44
CA MET A 15 1.91 12.51 4.84
C MET A 15 3.00 13.26 4.07
N ALA A 16 4.15 13.48 4.69
CA ALA A 16 5.32 14.05 4.03
C ALA A 16 5.69 13.12 2.86
N ARG A 17 5.74 13.69 1.64
CA ARG A 17 6.03 12.93 0.42
C ARG A 17 7.53 12.68 0.35
N PHE A 18 7.94 11.48 0.76
CA PHE A 18 9.32 11.02 0.64
C PHE A 18 9.49 10.16 -0.63
N PRO A 19 10.15 10.67 -1.68
CA PRO A 19 10.29 9.96 -2.95
C PRO A 19 11.05 8.62 -2.83
N GLU A 20 12.01 8.53 -1.90
CA GLU A 20 12.73 7.28 -1.61
C GLU A 20 11.82 6.18 -1.04
N ALA A 21 10.94 6.55 -0.10
CA ALA A 21 10.00 5.62 0.52
C ALA A 21 8.96 5.14 -0.49
N GLU A 22 8.43 6.05 -1.33
CA GLU A 22 7.52 5.72 -2.41
C GLU A 22 8.12 4.68 -3.35
N ALA A 23 9.36 4.89 -3.79
CA ALA A 23 10.03 3.96 -4.68
C ALA A 23 10.21 2.58 -4.03
N ARG A 24 10.43 2.48 -2.72
CA ARG A 24 10.53 1.18 -2.02
C ARG A 24 9.18 0.47 -1.87
N ILE A 25 8.10 1.22 -1.71
CA ILE A 25 6.76 0.69 -1.46
C ILE A 25 6.06 0.28 -2.77
N PHE A 26 6.21 1.08 -3.82
CA PHE A 26 5.48 0.92 -5.08
C PHE A 26 6.19 0.07 -6.13
N ARG A 27 7.50 -0.19 -6.01
CA ARG A 27 8.24 -1.12 -6.90
C ARG A 27 7.93 -2.59 -6.61
N LYS A 28 6.65 -2.96 -6.59
CA LYS A 28 6.17 -4.32 -6.36
C LYS A 28 5.02 -4.64 -7.32
N TYR A 29 4.95 -5.89 -7.74
CA TYR A 29 3.84 -6.42 -8.50
C TYR A 29 2.83 -7.08 -7.57
N ILE A 30 1.55 -7.07 -7.95
CA ILE A 30 0.47 -7.74 -7.23
C ILE A 30 -0.17 -8.71 -8.19
N CYS A 31 -0.32 -9.96 -7.76
CA CYS A 31 -1.02 -10.96 -8.56
C CYS A 31 -2.51 -10.65 -8.63
N MET A 32 -3.09 -10.71 -9.83
CA MET A 32 -4.53 -10.48 -10.03
C MET A 32 -5.42 -11.64 -9.55
N ARG A 33 -4.85 -12.85 -9.36
CA ARG A 33 -5.60 -14.02 -8.90
C ARG A 33 -5.60 -14.18 -7.37
N CYS A 34 -4.43 -14.06 -6.73
CA CYS A 34 -4.29 -14.34 -5.29
C CYS A 34 -3.95 -13.11 -4.44
N GLY A 35 -3.76 -11.93 -5.04
CA GLY A 35 -3.41 -10.71 -4.31
C GLY A 35 -1.99 -10.71 -3.70
N ALA A 36 -1.20 -11.77 -3.90
CA ALA A 36 0.15 -11.84 -3.36
C ALA A 36 1.07 -10.75 -3.95
N THR A 37 1.93 -10.20 -3.10
CA THR A 37 2.93 -9.21 -3.52
C THR A 37 4.17 -9.92 -4.03
N ASN A 38 4.52 -9.64 -5.28
CA ASN A 38 5.64 -10.22 -6.01
C ASN A 38 6.72 -9.14 -6.26
N PRO A 39 7.99 -9.54 -6.43
CA PRO A 39 9.09 -8.62 -6.71
C PRO A 39 8.98 -8.07 -8.13
N TRP A 40 9.62 -6.92 -8.40
CA TRP A 40 9.58 -6.23 -9.70
C TRP A 40 10.14 -7.02 -10.89
N LYS A 41 10.82 -8.16 -10.67
CA LYS A 41 11.35 -9.01 -11.74
C LYS A 41 10.61 -10.36 -11.86
N ALA A 42 9.48 -10.53 -11.17
CA ALA A 42 8.74 -11.78 -11.24
C ALA A 42 7.85 -11.84 -12.49
N GLU A 43 8.07 -12.86 -13.32
CA GLU A 43 7.24 -13.20 -14.47
C GLU A 43 6.00 -14.04 -14.08
N LYS A 44 6.05 -14.69 -12.90
CA LYS A 44 4.97 -15.52 -12.36
C LYS A 44 4.79 -15.28 -10.88
N CYS A 45 3.56 -15.44 -10.40
CA CYS A 45 3.29 -15.34 -8.98
C CYS A 45 3.92 -16.53 -8.24
N ARG A 46 4.67 -16.25 -7.17
CA ARG A 46 5.34 -17.28 -6.35
C ARG A 46 4.38 -18.25 -5.66
N LYS A 47 3.11 -17.86 -5.46
CA LYS A 47 2.10 -18.66 -4.75
C LYS A 47 1.24 -19.51 -5.68
N CYS A 48 0.79 -18.95 -6.80
CA CYS A 48 -0.20 -19.59 -7.67
C CYS A 48 0.27 -19.87 -9.10
N GLY A 49 1.50 -19.48 -9.46
CA GLY A 49 2.04 -19.66 -10.82
C GLY A 49 1.39 -18.79 -11.90
N TYR A 50 0.40 -17.96 -11.58
CA TYR A 50 -0.29 -17.10 -12.54
C TYR A 50 0.63 -16.00 -13.09
N LYS A 51 0.57 -15.76 -14.40
CA LYS A 51 1.42 -14.78 -15.13
C LYS A 51 0.82 -13.36 -15.17
N GLY A 52 -0.46 -13.20 -14.82
CA GLY A 52 -1.11 -11.89 -14.75
C GLY A 52 -0.76 -11.14 -13.46
N LEU A 53 0.37 -10.42 -13.50
CA LEU A 53 0.84 -9.56 -12.42
C LEU A 53 0.64 -8.09 -12.82
N ARG A 54 -0.03 -7.32 -11.95
CA ARG A 54 -0.25 -5.87 -12.14
C ARG A 54 0.71 -5.07 -11.26
N ALA A 55 1.23 -3.95 -11.76
CA ALA A 55 2.05 -3.06 -10.93
C ALA A 55 1.20 -2.46 -9.79
N LYS A 56 1.80 -2.26 -8.62
CA LYS A 56 1.16 -1.49 -7.56
C LYS A 56 1.06 -0.04 -8.02
N ALA A 57 -0.15 0.53 -7.97
CA ALA A 57 -0.37 1.91 -8.37
C ALA A 57 0.35 2.86 -7.40
N LYS A 58 1.06 3.84 -7.96
CA LYS A 58 1.76 4.89 -7.21
C LYS A 58 0.79 5.91 -6.62
N GLU A 59 -0.30 6.17 -7.32
CA GLU A 59 -1.36 7.07 -6.87
C GLU A 59 -2.61 6.26 -6.51
N PRO A 60 -3.34 6.62 -5.43
CA PRO A 60 -4.67 6.07 -5.20
C PRO A 60 -5.53 6.34 -6.44
N ARG A 61 -5.93 5.27 -7.13
CA ARG A 61 -6.89 5.39 -8.23
C ARG A 61 -8.23 5.74 -7.59
N GLY A 62 -8.64 6.99 -7.74
CA GLY A 62 -9.92 7.57 -7.33
C GLY A 62 -10.70 6.72 -6.34
N GLY A 63 -10.43 6.90 -5.06
CA GLY A 63 -11.28 6.34 -4.01
C GLY A 63 -12.61 7.07 -4.02
N VAL A 64 -13.53 6.69 -4.92
CA VAL A 64 -14.95 6.79 -4.63
C VAL A 64 -15.28 5.52 -3.85
N GLY A 65 -15.51 5.65 -2.55
CA GLY A 65 -15.83 4.48 -1.73
C GLY A 65 -16.08 4.77 -0.26
N ARG A 66 -17.22 5.44 0.00
CA ARG A 66 -17.92 5.62 1.29
C ARG A 66 -17.38 6.68 2.23
#